data_AF-A0A1Y3N834-F1
#
_entry.id   AF-A0A1Y3N834-F1
#
_cell.length_a   1.000
_cell.length_b   1.000
_cell.length_c   1.000
_cell.angle_alpha   90.00
_cell.angle_beta   90.00
_cell.angle_gamma   90.00
#
_symmetry.space_group_name_H-M   'P 1'
#
loop_
_entity.id
_entity.type
_entity.pdbx_description
1 polymer ?
#
loop_
_entity_poly.entity_id
_entity_poly.type
_entity_poly.pdbx_seq_one_letter_code
_entity_poly.pdbx_strand_id
1 'polypeptide(L)'
;MEFNLISNNFDGNKAKNGGALYFKNGKNIDNINNRPINIENNNFNNNMADYFGGAIYSEYSKLFLASITNNVIKDNNAGIMGGGIYSPKSIDKNLFRVEDNFYENNKYDDYATGPAYIELDKSKIKIDNNETISLKTGDRLPLSFIMKDEFNNIIVDVTKYYSSIILKVILQRKDKNEIEEEEDSDHYYHLTGNIGTFSRGN
;
A
#
# COMPACT_ATOMS: atom_id res chain seq x y z
N MET A 1 11.07 -20.94 -19.54
CA MET A 1 11.87 -19.72 -19.36
C MET A 1 12.00 -19.49 -17.88
N GLU A 2 13.07 -20.08 -17.37
CA GLU A 2 13.75 -19.60 -16.17
C GLU A 2 14.34 -18.22 -16.50
N PHE A 3 14.29 -17.30 -15.54
CA PHE A 3 14.78 -15.93 -15.70
C PHE A 3 15.77 -15.63 -14.59
N ASN A 4 17.05 -15.49 -14.95
CA ASN A 4 18.15 -15.29 -14.02
C ASN A 4 18.85 -13.97 -14.32
N LEU A 5 18.87 -13.07 -13.34
CA LEU A 5 19.68 -11.86 -13.33
C LEU A 5 20.63 -11.94 -12.15
N ILE A 6 21.90 -12.24 -12.42
CA ILE A 6 22.91 -12.39 -11.37
C ILE A 6 24.05 -11.41 -11.64
N SER A 7 24.40 -10.61 -10.62
CA SER A 7 25.57 -9.72 -10.67
C SER A 7 25.56 -8.68 -11.78
N ASN A 8 24.39 -8.10 -12.07
CA ASN A 8 24.22 -7.03 -13.05
C ASN A 8 24.19 -5.65 -12.40
N ASN A 9 24.41 -4.61 -13.21
CA ASN A 9 24.24 -3.22 -12.82
C ASN A 9 23.18 -2.55 -13.72
N PHE A 10 22.10 -2.09 -13.10
CA PHE A 10 21.03 -1.30 -13.71
C PHE A 10 21.17 0.14 -13.21
N ASP A 11 21.80 0.99 -14.02
CA ASP A 11 22.08 2.39 -13.64
C ASP A 11 21.41 3.38 -14.60
N GLY A 12 20.67 4.34 -14.04
CA GLY A 12 20.11 5.46 -14.81
C GLY A 12 19.00 5.07 -15.81
N ASN A 13 18.38 3.89 -15.67
CA ASN A 13 17.32 3.46 -16.58
C ASN A 13 16.03 4.27 -16.35
N LYS A 14 15.26 4.48 -17.42
CA LYS A 14 14.05 5.32 -17.40
C LYS A 14 12.89 4.64 -18.10
N ALA A 15 11.75 4.57 -17.42
CA ALA A 15 10.52 4.00 -17.97
C ALA A 15 9.26 4.67 -17.39
N LYS A 16 8.08 4.30 -17.89
CA LYS A 16 6.81 4.74 -17.29
C LYS A 16 6.57 4.11 -15.91
N ASN A 17 6.88 2.82 -15.79
CA ASN A 17 6.81 2.02 -14.57
C ASN A 17 7.98 1.05 -14.58
N GLY A 18 8.62 0.84 -13.42
CA GLY A 18 9.75 -0.08 -13.34
C GLY A 18 10.93 0.48 -14.11
N GLY A 19 11.61 1.49 -13.57
CA GLY A 19 12.66 2.21 -14.31
C GLY A 19 13.72 1.28 -14.89
N ALA A 20 14.07 0.20 -14.17
CA ALA A 20 14.92 -0.88 -14.66
C ALA A 20 14.11 -2.11 -15.11
N LEU A 21 13.21 -2.63 -14.27
CA LEU A 21 12.49 -3.88 -14.53
C LEU A 21 10.98 -3.73 -14.36
N TYR A 22 10.23 -4.29 -15.31
CA TYR A 22 8.77 -4.34 -15.28
C TYR A 22 8.28 -5.78 -15.45
N PHE A 23 7.65 -6.32 -14.41
CA PHE A 23 7.08 -7.67 -14.42
C PHE A 23 5.57 -7.62 -14.61
N LYS A 24 5.08 -8.33 -15.63
CA LYS A 24 3.66 -8.45 -15.93
C LYS A 24 3.32 -9.86 -16.39
N ASN A 25 2.09 -10.28 -16.06
CA ASN A 25 1.53 -11.52 -16.56
C ASN A 25 1.49 -11.55 -18.11
N GLY A 26 2.03 -12.62 -18.70
CA GLY A 26 1.81 -12.92 -20.11
C GLY A 26 0.36 -13.34 -20.39
N LYS A 27 -0.01 -13.44 -21.67
CA LYS A 27 -1.37 -13.83 -22.11
C LYS A 27 -1.77 -15.24 -21.64
N ASN A 28 -0.80 -16.15 -21.54
CA ASN A 28 -0.99 -17.53 -21.09
C ASN A 28 -0.18 -17.74 -19.82
N ILE A 29 -0.75 -17.39 -18.66
CA ILE A 29 -0.16 -17.77 -17.37
C ILE A 29 -0.42 -19.25 -17.20
N ASP A 30 0.64 -20.04 -17.34
CA ASP A 30 0.58 -21.44 -16.98
C ASP A 30 0.47 -21.53 -15.46
N ASN A 31 -0.73 -21.87 -14.97
CA ASN A 31 -0.98 -21.98 -13.54
C ASN A 31 -0.21 -23.16 -12.91
N ILE A 32 0.21 -24.13 -13.74
CA ILE A 32 0.84 -25.36 -13.30
C ILE A 32 2.37 -25.21 -13.25
N ASN A 33 2.95 -24.47 -14.20
CA ASN A 33 4.40 -24.31 -14.29
C ASN A 33 4.90 -23.04 -13.60
N ASN A 34 5.34 -23.20 -12.35
CA ASN A 34 6.11 -22.18 -11.64
C ASN A 34 7.55 -22.19 -12.16
N ARG A 35 7.85 -21.28 -13.09
CA ARG A 35 9.21 -21.11 -13.60
C ARG A 35 9.98 -20.20 -12.65
N PRO A 36 11.19 -20.57 -12.22
CA PRO A 36 11.95 -19.77 -11.27
C PRO A 36 12.36 -18.44 -11.90
N ILE A 37 12.20 -17.38 -11.10
CA ILE A 37 12.77 -16.06 -11.32
C ILE A 37 13.83 -15.90 -10.22
N ASN A 38 15.09 -15.74 -10.61
CA ASN A 38 16.19 -15.47 -9.70
C ASN A 38 16.81 -14.10 -10.03
N ILE A 39 16.86 -13.20 -9.05
CA ILE A 39 17.49 -11.88 -9.18
C ILE A 39 18.41 -11.72 -7.99
N GLU A 40 19.71 -11.92 -8.20
CA GLU A 40 20.68 -11.99 -7.11
C GLU A 40 21.89 -11.10 -7.33
N ASN A 41 22.37 -10.45 -6.26
CA ASN A 41 23.63 -9.68 -6.28
C ASN A 41 23.65 -8.56 -7.33
N ASN A 42 22.50 -8.00 -7.72
CA ASN A 42 22.43 -6.90 -8.69
C ASN A 42 22.43 -5.54 -7.98
N ASN A 43 22.87 -4.52 -8.70
CA ASN A 43 22.79 -3.13 -8.29
C ASN A 43 21.74 -2.40 -9.13
N PHE A 44 20.76 -1.76 -8.49
CA PHE A 44 19.76 -0.89 -9.09
C PHE A 44 19.98 0.53 -8.57
N ASN A 45 20.65 1.35 -9.38
CA ASN A 45 21.08 2.70 -9.01
C ASN A 45 20.42 3.75 -9.91
N ASN A 46 19.96 4.86 -9.32
CA ASN A 46 19.50 6.05 -10.08
C ASN A 46 18.43 5.77 -11.15
N ASN A 47 17.67 4.68 -11.02
CA ASN A 47 16.63 4.35 -11.99
C ASN A 47 15.40 5.21 -11.72
N MET A 48 14.68 5.55 -12.79
CA MET A 48 13.57 6.48 -12.73
C MET A 48 12.32 5.92 -13.42
N ALA A 49 11.18 6.02 -12.74
CA ALA A 49 9.88 5.76 -13.31
C ALA A 49 9.00 7.02 -13.29
N ASP A 50 8.27 7.27 -14.37
CA ASP A 50 7.31 8.39 -14.42
C ASP A 50 6.22 8.25 -13.36
N TYR A 51 5.79 7.01 -13.06
CA TYR A 51 4.69 6.75 -12.16
C TYR A 51 5.08 5.89 -10.95
N PHE A 52 5.47 4.63 -11.16
CA PHE A 52 5.63 3.67 -10.07
C PHE A 52 6.85 2.77 -10.22
N GLY A 53 7.49 2.42 -9.10
CA GLY A 53 8.59 1.45 -9.08
C GLY A 53 9.82 2.02 -9.77
N GLY A 54 10.56 2.91 -9.10
CA GLY A 54 11.70 3.58 -9.74
C GLY A 54 12.78 2.60 -10.20
N ALA A 55 13.05 1.51 -9.47
CA ALA A 55 13.82 0.38 -9.96
C ALA A 55 12.93 -0.71 -10.55
N ILE A 56 12.04 -1.28 -9.73
CA ILE A 56 11.26 -2.47 -10.08
C ILE A 56 9.78 -2.20 -9.92
N TYR A 57 9.00 -2.54 -10.94
CA TYR A 57 7.54 -2.60 -10.87
C TYR A 57 7.05 -4.00 -11.16
N SER A 58 6.08 -4.51 -10.39
CA SER A 58 5.49 -5.83 -10.64
C SER A 58 3.98 -5.84 -10.52
N GLU A 59 3.31 -6.23 -11.59
CA GLU A 59 1.93 -6.73 -11.58
C GLU A 59 1.86 -8.25 -11.86
N TYR A 60 3.01 -8.92 -11.85
CA TYR A 60 3.13 -10.35 -12.07
C TYR A 60 2.64 -11.12 -10.84
N SER A 61 1.59 -11.94 -11.01
CA SER A 61 0.86 -12.58 -9.91
C SER A 61 1.54 -13.81 -9.30
N LYS A 62 2.79 -14.07 -9.67
CA LYS A 62 3.61 -15.16 -9.15
C LYS A 62 5.00 -14.68 -8.73
N LEU A 63 5.21 -13.36 -8.58
CA LEU A 63 6.53 -12.85 -8.19
C LEU A 63 6.89 -13.22 -6.74
N PHE A 64 5.90 -13.54 -5.90
CA PHE A 64 6.12 -14.08 -4.55
C PHE A 64 6.89 -15.41 -4.53
N LEU A 65 6.92 -16.14 -5.66
CA LEU A 65 7.69 -17.37 -5.82
C LEU A 65 9.12 -17.12 -6.31
N ALA A 66 9.46 -15.87 -6.65
CA ALA A 66 10.79 -15.50 -7.10
C ALA A 66 11.78 -15.47 -5.93
N SER A 67 13.03 -15.81 -6.20
CA SER A 67 14.15 -15.54 -5.30
C SER A 67 14.79 -14.23 -5.72
N ILE A 68 14.68 -13.21 -4.87
CA ILE A 68 15.22 -11.88 -5.16
C ILE A 68 15.98 -11.43 -3.91
N THR A 69 17.28 -11.65 -3.89
CA THR A 69 18.11 -11.56 -2.68
C THR A 69 19.44 -10.88 -2.94
N ASN A 70 20.02 -10.28 -1.91
CA ASN A 70 21.33 -9.63 -1.95
C ASN A 70 21.46 -8.53 -3.02
N ASN A 71 20.36 -7.91 -3.44
CA ASN A 71 20.42 -6.78 -4.36
C ASN A 71 20.58 -5.47 -3.57
N VAL A 72 21.22 -4.50 -4.21
CA VAL A 72 21.33 -3.12 -3.72
C VAL A 72 20.38 -2.26 -4.55
N ILE A 73 19.39 -1.63 -3.91
CA ILE A 73 18.37 -0.81 -4.56
C ILE A 73 18.45 0.58 -3.95
N LYS A 74 19.15 1.50 -4.63
CA LYS A 74 19.40 2.83 -4.08
C LYS A 74 19.27 3.98 -5.06
N ASP A 75 18.98 5.14 -4.50
CA ASP A 75 18.86 6.41 -5.22
C ASP A 75 17.82 6.35 -6.37
N ASN A 76 16.85 5.44 -6.30
CA ASN A 76 15.83 5.28 -7.34
C ASN A 76 14.63 6.19 -7.07
N ASN A 77 13.96 6.59 -8.15
CA ASN A 77 12.92 7.60 -8.12
C ASN A 77 11.68 7.16 -8.90
N ALA A 78 10.51 7.24 -8.29
CA ALA A 78 9.22 7.12 -8.97
C ALA A 78 8.49 8.45 -8.88
N GLY A 79 7.64 8.80 -9.85
CA GLY A 79 6.88 10.05 -9.80
C GLY A 79 5.74 10.05 -8.76
N ILE A 80 5.17 8.88 -8.44
CA ILE A 80 4.02 8.75 -7.53
C ILE A 80 4.39 7.98 -6.26
N MET A 81 4.78 6.70 -6.36
CA MET A 81 5.05 5.82 -5.21
C MET A 81 6.06 4.71 -5.55
N GLY A 82 6.71 4.17 -4.50
CA GLY A 82 7.66 3.06 -4.61
C GLY A 82 8.90 3.45 -5.40
N GLY A 83 9.76 4.29 -4.81
CA GLY A 83 11.01 4.71 -5.44
C GLY A 83 11.93 3.55 -5.77
N GLY A 84 12.06 2.57 -4.87
CA GLY A 84 12.75 1.33 -5.19
C GLY A 84 11.82 0.37 -5.92
N ILE A 85 10.88 -0.23 -5.19
CA ILE A 85 9.98 -1.26 -5.69
C ILE A 85 8.51 -0.84 -5.56
N TYR A 86 7.69 -1.19 -6.54
CA TYR A 86 6.25 -1.03 -6.44
C TYR A 86 5.45 -2.24 -6.93
N SER A 87 4.41 -2.61 -6.19
CA SER A 87 3.36 -3.55 -6.64
C SER A 87 1.96 -2.96 -6.41
N PRO A 88 1.12 -2.80 -7.45
CA PRO A 88 -0.25 -2.31 -7.28
C PRO A 88 -1.21 -3.34 -6.63
N LYS A 89 -0.74 -4.54 -6.29
CA LYS A 89 -1.55 -5.69 -5.85
C LYS A 89 -0.92 -6.38 -4.64
N SER A 90 -1.73 -7.27 -4.05
CA SER A 90 -1.40 -8.19 -2.94
C SER A 90 0.07 -8.61 -2.88
N ILE A 91 0.77 -8.22 -1.81
CA ILE A 91 2.17 -8.57 -1.54
C ILE A 91 2.37 -10.09 -1.56
N ASP A 92 1.40 -10.85 -1.03
CA ASP A 92 1.41 -12.31 -0.99
C ASP A 92 1.40 -12.98 -2.36
N LYS A 93 1.14 -12.22 -3.43
CA LYS A 93 1.07 -12.72 -4.81
C LYS A 93 2.03 -12.01 -5.74
N ASN A 94 2.31 -10.75 -5.47
CA ASN A 94 2.92 -9.87 -6.46
C ASN A 94 4.29 -9.34 -6.04
N LEU A 95 4.71 -9.58 -4.81
CA LEU A 95 6.03 -9.20 -4.32
C LEU A 95 6.74 -10.35 -3.62
N PHE A 96 8.06 -10.33 -3.73
CA PHE A 96 8.98 -11.23 -3.05
C PHE A 96 9.27 -10.72 -1.63
N ARG A 97 10.08 -11.47 -0.88
CA ARG A 97 10.60 -11.07 0.43
C ARG A 97 11.54 -9.87 0.30
N VAL A 98 10.98 -8.67 0.44
CA VAL A 98 11.72 -7.42 0.24
C VAL A 98 12.87 -7.28 1.22
N GLU A 99 12.76 -7.86 2.42
CA GLU A 99 13.75 -7.81 3.49
C GLU A 99 15.10 -8.47 3.13
N ASP A 100 15.15 -9.30 2.08
CA ASP A 100 16.36 -9.99 1.66
C ASP A 100 17.29 -9.10 0.80
N ASN A 101 17.03 -7.78 0.73
CA ASN A 101 17.76 -6.82 -0.09
C ASN A 101 18.12 -5.56 0.71
N PHE A 102 19.12 -4.82 0.22
CA PHE A 102 19.54 -3.55 0.81
C PHE A 102 18.91 -2.38 0.05
N TYR A 103 18.35 -1.43 0.79
CA TYR A 103 17.72 -0.23 0.25
C TYR A 103 18.34 1.03 0.86
N GLU A 104 18.50 2.06 0.04
CA GLU A 104 19.05 3.34 0.49
C GLU A 104 18.55 4.49 -0.39
N ASN A 105 18.08 5.57 0.24
CA ASN A 105 17.77 6.84 -0.43
C ASN A 105 16.81 6.76 -1.64
N ASN A 106 15.85 5.83 -1.63
CA ASN A 106 14.82 5.79 -2.66
C ASN A 106 13.73 6.84 -2.38
N LYS A 107 13.21 7.50 -3.43
CA LYS A 107 12.19 8.55 -3.27
C LYS A 107 10.82 7.97 -2.93
N TYR A 108 10.09 8.64 -2.04
CA TYR A 108 8.79 8.22 -1.48
C TYR A 108 8.92 7.03 -0.54
N ASP A 109 9.30 5.85 -1.05
CA ASP A 109 9.45 4.62 -0.26
C ASP A 109 10.46 3.68 -0.94
N ASP A 110 11.17 2.87 -0.14
CA ASP A 110 12.04 1.80 -0.65
C ASP A 110 11.25 0.72 -1.38
N TYR A 111 10.08 0.39 -0.84
CA TYR A 111 9.11 -0.51 -1.45
C TYR A 111 7.71 -0.09 -0.98
N ALA A 112 6.75 -0.12 -1.90
CA ALA A 112 5.37 0.25 -1.59
C ALA A 112 4.35 -0.54 -2.41
N THR A 113 3.11 -0.54 -1.94
CA THR A 113 1.95 -1.01 -2.69
C THR A 113 0.92 0.09 -2.92
N GLY A 114 -0.21 -0.25 -3.56
CA GLY A 114 -1.38 0.62 -3.54
C GLY A 114 -1.99 0.73 -2.14
N PRO A 115 -2.87 1.73 -1.89
CA PRO A 115 -3.61 1.85 -0.64
C PRO A 115 -4.37 0.57 -0.32
N ALA A 116 -4.16 0.06 0.87
CA ALA A 116 -4.80 -1.16 1.37
C ALA A 116 -5.95 -0.81 2.33
N TYR A 117 -5.70 0.10 3.27
CA TYR A 117 -6.68 0.49 4.28
C TYR A 117 -6.42 1.91 4.81
N ILE A 118 -7.39 2.40 5.58
CA ILE A 118 -7.23 3.62 6.37
C ILE A 118 -7.36 3.31 7.85
N GLU A 119 -6.63 4.06 8.66
CA GLU A 119 -6.70 4.04 10.10
C GLU A 119 -7.21 5.39 10.61
N LEU A 120 -8.08 5.38 11.61
CA LEU A 120 -8.57 6.62 12.22
C LEU A 120 -7.40 7.34 12.92
N ASP A 121 -7.15 8.58 12.55
CA ASP A 121 -6.12 9.42 13.16
C ASP A 121 -6.60 9.98 14.50
N LYS A 122 -6.50 9.14 15.54
CA LYS A 122 -6.86 9.50 16.91
C LYS A 122 -6.07 10.69 17.45
N SER A 123 -4.93 11.05 16.86
CA SER A 123 -4.18 12.23 17.32
C SER A 123 -4.87 13.54 16.94
N LYS A 124 -5.67 13.54 15.86
CA LYS A 124 -6.40 14.72 15.38
C LYS A 124 -7.85 14.76 15.83
N ILE A 125 -8.34 13.65 16.35
CA ILE A 125 -9.68 13.52 16.90
C ILE A 125 -9.50 13.44 18.40
N LYS A 126 -9.85 14.49 19.14
CA LYS A 126 -9.77 14.55 20.60
C LYS A 126 -10.76 13.57 21.25
N ILE A 127 -10.49 12.28 21.12
CA ILE A 127 -11.19 11.19 21.79
C ILE A 127 -10.12 10.47 22.58
N ASP A 128 -10.13 10.66 23.89
CA ASP A 128 -9.31 9.83 24.76
C ASP A 128 -9.81 8.38 24.70
N ASN A 129 -8.90 7.43 24.86
CA ASN A 129 -9.24 6.01 24.76
C ASN A 129 -10.29 5.65 25.83
N ASN A 130 -11.55 5.45 25.40
CA ASN A 130 -12.78 5.14 26.14
C ASN A 130 -13.83 6.26 26.27
N GLU A 131 -13.62 7.43 25.64
CA GLU A 131 -14.64 8.48 25.66
C GLU A 131 -15.68 8.31 24.54
N THR A 132 -16.94 8.57 24.88
CA THR A 132 -18.04 8.64 23.91
C THR A 132 -18.12 10.05 23.33
N ILE A 133 -18.41 10.16 22.03
CA ILE A 133 -18.64 11.46 21.40
C ILE A 133 -20.12 11.79 21.54
N SER A 134 -20.45 12.84 22.30
CA SER A 134 -21.80 13.40 22.32
C SER A 134 -22.03 14.24 21.06
N LEU A 135 -23.06 13.89 20.30
CA LEU A 135 -23.47 14.59 19.08
C LEU A 135 -24.94 14.98 19.19
N LYS A 136 -25.25 16.23 18.88
CA LYS A 136 -26.61 16.74 18.73
C LYS A 136 -27.01 16.74 17.26
N THR A 137 -28.31 16.86 17.01
CA THR A 137 -28.82 16.96 15.64
C THR A 137 -28.21 18.17 14.94
N GLY A 138 -27.58 17.94 13.79
CA GLY A 138 -26.89 18.97 13.01
C GLY A 138 -25.38 19.09 13.30
N ASP A 139 -24.87 18.39 14.31
CA ASP A 139 -23.44 18.37 14.60
C ASP A 139 -22.66 17.65 13.50
N ARG A 140 -21.42 18.09 13.29
CA ARG A 140 -20.47 17.46 12.39
C ARG A 140 -19.51 16.61 13.19
N LEU A 141 -19.30 15.37 12.76
CA LEU A 141 -18.27 14.50 13.30
C LEU A 141 -17.01 14.61 12.40
N PRO A 142 -15.97 15.37 12.80
CA PRO A 142 -14.75 15.46 12.02
C PRO A 142 -13.99 14.13 12.11
N LEU A 143 -13.77 13.49 10.98
CA LEU A 143 -12.95 12.29 10.87
C LEU A 143 -11.69 12.61 10.09
N SER A 144 -10.55 12.18 10.63
CA SER A 144 -9.25 12.23 9.99
C SER A 144 -8.69 10.83 9.91
N PHE A 145 -8.03 10.50 8.80
CA PHE A 145 -7.55 9.17 8.53
C PHE A 145 -6.10 9.18 8.05
N ILE A 146 -5.36 8.14 8.42
CA ILE A 146 -4.03 7.82 7.88
C ILE A 146 -4.24 6.72 6.84
N MET A 147 -3.74 6.92 5.63
CA MET A 147 -3.77 5.92 4.57
C MET A 147 -2.54 5.02 4.66
N LYS A 148 -2.75 3.71 4.59
CA LYS A 148 -1.67 2.72 4.65
C LYS A 148 -1.73 1.75 3.48
N ASP A 149 -0.55 1.31 3.06
CA ASP A 149 -0.37 0.26 2.09
C ASP A 149 -0.34 -1.13 2.77
N GLU A 150 -0.12 -2.21 2.01
CA GLU A 150 -0.09 -3.56 2.56
C GLU A 150 1.14 -3.86 3.43
N PHE A 151 2.20 -3.05 3.35
CA PHE A 151 3.36 -3.11 4.24
C PHE A 151 3.17 -2.29 5.52
N ASN A 152 2.01 -1.66 5.70
CA ASN A 152 1.70 -0.68 6.74
C ASN A 152 2.49 0.63 6.61
N ASN A 153 3.08 0.91 5.45
CA ASN A 153 3.72 2.18 5.17
C ASN A 153 2.65 3.27 5.07
N ILE A 154 2.96 4.46 5.58
CA ILE A 154 2.07 5.62 5.47
C ILE A 154 2.15 6.14 4.05
N ILE A 155 1.03 6.10 3.33
CA ILE A 155 0.96 6.66 1.98
C ILE A 155 0.79 8.18 2.06
N VAL A 156 1.79 8.91 1.56
CA VAL A 156 1.71 10.36 1.37
C VAL A 156 1.46 10.64 -0.11
N ASP A 157 0.19 10.86 -0.47
CA ASP A 157 -0.19 11.14 -1.85
C ASP A 157 0.07 12.60 -2.25
N VAL A 158 1.36 12.95 -2.40
CA VAL A 158 1.80 14.29 -2.81
C VAL A 158 1.24 14.67 -4.18
N THR A 159 1.03 13.69 -5.05
CA THR A 159 0.56 13.89 -6.43
C THR A 159 -0.96 14.01 -6.55
N LYS A 160 -1.72 13.77 -5.48
CA LYS A 160 -3.18 13.65 -5.48
C LYS A 160 -3.70 12.58 -6.45
N TYR A 161 -2.92 11.52 -6.64
CA TYR A 161 -3.29 10.39 -7.47
C TYR A 161 -4.58 9.72 -6.97
N TYR A 162 -4.71 9.53 -5.66
CA TYR A 162 -5.91 9.06 -4.97
C TYR A 162 -6.73 10.25 -4.44
N SER A 163 -7.28 11.04 -5.36
CA SER A 163 -8.02 12.27 -5.03
C SER A 163 -9.37 12.04 -4.33
N SER A 164 -9.88 10.80 -4.30
CA SER A 164 -11.22 10.51 -3.80
C SER A 164 -11.27 9.21 -2.99
N ILE A 165 -11.85 9.31 -1.79
CA ILE A 165 -12.09 8.18 -0.87
C ILE A 165 -13.60 8.09 -0.64
N ILE A 166 -14.15 6.89 -0.86
CA ILE A 166 -15.54 6.57 -0.51
C ILE A 166 -15.50 5.73 0.76
N LEU A 167 -16.24 6.17 1.77
CA LEU A 167 -16.44 5.44 3.01
C LEU A 167 -17.88 4.98 3.11
N LYS A 168 -18.07 3.67 3.18
CA LYS A 168 -19.32 3.09 3.62
C LYS A 168 -19.20 2.83 5.11
N VAL A 169 -20.15 3.33 5.88
CA VAL A 169 -20.29 3.09 7.32
C VAL A 169 -21.75 2.82 7.63
N ILE A 170 -21.99 2.05 8.69
CA ILE A 170 -23.31 1.70 9.19
C ILE A 170 -23.38 2.17 10.63
N LEU A 171 -24.33 3.05 10.92
CA LEU A 171 -24.64 3.45 12.29
C LEU A 171 -25.66 2.46 12.86
N GLN A 172 -25.28 1.73 13.90
CA GLN A 172 -26.11 0.72 14.55
C GLN A 172 -26.30 1.09 16.01
N ARG A 173 -27.53 1.01 16.50
CA ARG A 173 -27.86 1.25 17.91
C ARG A 173 -27.28 0.11 18.75
N LYS A 174 -26.70 0.44 19.90
CA LYS A 174 -26.31 -0.54 20.91
C LYS A 174 -27.56 -0.97 21.69
N ASP A 175 -27.83 -2.28 21.76
CA ASP A 175 -29.01 -2.78 22.46
C ASP A 175 -28.86 -2.64 23.99
N LYS A 176 -29.98 -2.40 24.68
CA LYS A 176 -30.06 -2.13 26.13
C LYS A 176 -29.50 -3.26 27.03
N ASN A 177 -29.29 -4.46 26.50
CA ASN A 177 -28.83 -5.61 27.29
C ASN A 177 -27.32 -5.60 27.58
N GLU A 178 -26.56 -4.61 27.08
CA GLU A 178 -25.12 -4.45 27.33
C GLU A 178 -24.77 -3.20 28.17
N ILE A 179 -25.77 -2.51 28.71
CA ILE A 179 -25.57 -1.31 29.54
C ILE A 179 -26.37 -1.55 30.82
N GLU A 180 -25.65 -1.68 31.94
CA GLU A 180 -26.25 -1.77 33.27
C GLU A 180 -27.19 -0.57 33.50
N GLU A 181 -28.29 -0.85 34.18
CA GLU A 181 -29.47 -0.01 34.38
C GLU A 181 -29.14 1.44 34.79
N GLU A 182 -29.17 2.39 33.86
CA GLU A 182 -29.37 3.80 34.18
C GLU A 182 -30.43 4.44 33.27
N GLU A 183 -31.33 5.19 33.89
CA GLU A 183 -32.52 5.84 33.31
C GLU A 183 -32.18 7.07 32.46
N ASP A 184 -31.19 6.99 31.59
CA ASP A 184 -30.85 8.12 30.72
C ASP A 184 -31.30 7.92 29.26
N SER A 185 -31.83 8.99 28.68
CA SER A 185 -32.43 9.04 27.34
C SER A 185 -31.41 8.93 26.20
N ASP A 186 -30.15 8.69 26.55
CA ASP A 186 -29.03 8.65 25.63
C ASP A 186 -29.04 7.36 24.81
N HIS A 187 -28.99 7.56 23.49
CA HIS A 187 -28.94 6.46 22.54
C HIS A 187 -27.49 6.22 22.15
N TYR A 188 -26.93 5.09 22.60
CA TYR A 188 -25.59 4.67 22.21
C TYR A 188 -25.61 4.03 20.82
N TYR A 189 -24.63 4.38 19.99
CA TYR A 189 -24.47 3.83 18.66
C TYR A 189 -23.01 3.43 18.43
N HIS A 190 -22.82 2.38 17.62
CA HIS A 190 -21.51 2.04 17.06
C HIS A 190 -21.51 2.23 15.54
N LEU A 191 -20.36 2.69 15.04
CA LEU A 191 -20.09 2.74 13.60
C LEU A 191 -19.42 1.42 13.18
N THR A 192 -20.09 0.67 12.31
CA THR A 192 -19.59 -0.57 11.71
C THR A 192 -19.52 -0.45 10.19
N GLY A 193 -19.12 -1.52 9.51
CA GLY A 193 -19.16 -1.59 8.05
C GLY A 193 -18.08 -0.76 7.36
N ASN A 194 -16.94 -0.53 8.02
CA ASN A 194 -15.75 0.25 7.64
C ASN A 194 -15.11 -0.17 6.30
N ILE A 195 -15.86 -0.04 5.20
CA ILE A 195 -15.39 -0.36 3.85
C ILE A 195 -14.95 0.96 3.20
N GLY A 196 -13.65 1.07 2.95
CA GLY A 196 -13.03 2.15 2.19
C GLY A 196 -12.84 1.76 0.72
N THR A 197 -13.05 2.70 -0.19
CA THR A 197 -12.65 2.57 -1.59
C THR A 197 -11.86 3.79 -2.02
N PHE A 198 -10.68 3.56 -2.58
CA PHE A 198 -9.79 4.60 -3.08
C PHE A 198 -9.90 4.67 -4.60
N SER A 199 -10.18 5.86 -5.12
CA SER A 199 -10.33 6.07 -6.56
C SER A 199 -9.33 7.09 -7.06
N ARG A 200 -8.85 6.85 -8.28
CA ARG A 200 -7.92 7.75 -8.96
C ARG A 200 -8.68 9.01 -9.36
N GLY A 201 -8.06 10.18 -9.16
CA GLY A 201 -8.58 11.41 -9.76
C GLY A 201 -8.53 11.32 -11.28
N ASN A 202 -9.60 11.77 -11.94
CA ASN A 202 -9.58 12.05 -13.38
C ASN A 202 -8.75 13.30 -13.68
#